data_AF-A0AAU7GFC4-F1
#
_entry.id   AF-A0AAU7GFC4-F1
#
_cell.length_a   1.000
_cell.length_b   1.000
_cell.length_c   1.000
_cell.angle_alpha   90.00
_cell.angle_beta   90.00
_cell.angle_gamma   90.00
#
_symmetry.space_group_name_H-M   'P 1'
#
loop_
_entity.id
_entity.type
_entity.pdbx_description
1 polymer ?
#
loop_
_entity_poly.entity_id
_entity_poly.type
_entity_poly.pdbx_seq_one_letter_code
_entity_poly.pdbx_strand_id
1 'polypeptide(L)' 'MSIVADTQDDQLLTWSSPAEQLWVASTPTSYLGMVESTGDMFIATGPHSEALGSFGSLNAARLAVYRAQ' A
#
# COMPACT_ATOMS: atom_id res chain seq x y z
N MET A 1 20.05 3.92 -32.17
CA MET A 1 18.61 4.24 -32.12
C MET A 1 18.08 3.58 -30.86
N SER A 2 18.04 4.33 -29.76
CA SER A 2 17.57 3.81 -28.48
C SER A 2 16.17 4.37 -28.26
N ILE A 3 15.19 3.49 -28.33
CA ILE A 3 13.81 3.80 -28.00
C ILE A 3 13.79 4.01 -26.49
N VAL A 4 13.65 5.27 -26.06
CA VAL A 4 13.20 5.55 -24.71
C VAL A 4 11.72 5.19 -24.70
N ALA A 5 11.36 4.13 -23.98
CA ALA A 5 9.97 3.89 -23.65
C ALA A 5 9.55 5.07 -22.76
N ASP A 6 8.77 5.97 -23.32
CA ASP A 6 7.97 6.93 -22.59
C ASP A 6 6.86 6.12 -21.89
N THR A 7 7.24 5.36 -20.86
CA THR A 7 6.27 4.64 -20.06
C THR A 7 5.61 5.70 -19.21
N GLN A 8 4.33 5.98 -19.47
CA GLN A 8 3.47 6.62 -18.50
C GLN A 8 3.39 5.72 -17.27
N ASP A 9 4.41 5.77 -16.42
CA ASP A 9 4.54 5.04 -15.15
C ASP A 9 3.75 5.74 -14.02
N ASP A 10 2.66 6.41 -14.42
CA ASP A 10 1.78 7.11 -13.51
C ASP A 10 0.87 6.09 -12.82
N GLN A 11 1.35 5.60 -11.67
CA GLN A 11 0.55 5.16 -10.52
C GLN A 11 -0.16 3.80 -10.62
N LEU A 12 0.53 2.74 -11.07
CA LEU A 12 0.00 1.38 -10.90
C LEU A 12 0.21 0.90 -9.46
N LEU A 13 -0.70 1.29 -8.56
CA LEU A 13 -0.76 0.78 -7.19
C LEU A 13 -0.90 -0.75 -7.23
N THR A 14 0.09 -1.43 -6.65
CA THR A 14 0.10 -2.89 -6.50
C THR A 14 0.03 -3.25 -5.02
N TRP A 15 -0.77 -4.28 -4.71
CA TRP A 15 -0.83 -4.88 -3.38
C TRP A 15 -0.19 -6.26 -3.40
N SER A 16 0.77 -6.50 -2.51
CA SER A 16 1.37 -7.81 -2.28
C SER A 16 1.07 -8.32 -0.86
N SER A 17 1.18 -9.64 -0.64
CA SER A 17 0.98 -10.26 0.67
C SER A 17 2.20 -11.13 1.01
N PRO A 18 3.31 -10.52 1.47
CA PRO A 18 4.56 -11.25 1.72
C PRO A 18 4.49 -12.18 2.94
N ALA A 19 3.54 -11.95 3.85
CA ALA A 19 3.25 -12.82 4.98
C ALA A 19 1.73 -12.93 5.16
N GLU A 20 1.30 -13.94 5.92
CA GLU A 20 -0.09 -14.03 6.37
C GLU A 20 -0.44 -12.76 7.15
N GLN A 21 -1.68 -12.27 6.97
CA GLN A 21 -2.20 -11.09 7.68
C GLN A 21 -1.46 -9.77 7.37
N LEU A 22 -0.52 -9.75 6.42
CA LEU A 22 0.22 -8.57 6.02
C LEU A 22 0.01 -8.26 4.53
N TRP A 23 -0.38 -7.03 4.23
CA TRP A 23 -0.51 -6.50 2.87
C TRP A 23 0.34 -5.26 2.70
N VAL A 24 1.10 -5.19 1.62
CA VAL A 24 1.99 -4.07 1.32
C VAL A 24 1.57 -3.40 0.02
N ALA A 25 1.45 -2.07 0.06
CA ALA A 25 1.18 -1.21 -1.08
C ALA A 25 2.48 -0.63 -1.64
N SER A 26 2.65 -0.70 -2.95
CA SER A 26 3.75 -0.06 -3.66
C SER A 26 3.37 0.35 -5.07
N THR A 27 4.06 1.34 -5.62
CA THR A 27 4.19 1.55 -7.06
C THR A 27 5.44 0.81 -7.55
N PRO A 28 5.75 0.81 -8.86
CA PRO A 28 7.03 0.30 -9.36
C PRO A 28 8.26 0.99 -8.76
N THR A 29 8.12 2.21 -8.25
CA THR A 29 9.23 3.05 -7.78
C THR A 29 9.22 3.36 -6.29
N SER A 30 8.10 3.16 -5.60
CA SER A 30 7.92 3.62 -4.22
C SER A 30 7.11 2.65 -3.36
N TYR A 31 7.52 2.51 -2.10
CA TYR A 31 6.68 1.96 -1.05
C TYR A 31 5.64 2.99 -0.62
N LEU A 32 4.38 2.58 -0.48
CA LEU A 32 3.26 3.46 -0.12
C LEU A 32 2.68 3.18 1.26
N GLY A 33 2.99 2.04 1.87
CA GLY A 33 2.47 1.67 3.19
C GLY A 33 2.09 0.20 3.28
N MET A 34 1.52 -0.17 4.43
CA MET A 34 1.11 -1.53 4.71
C MET A 34 -0.17 -1.58 5.54
N VAL A 35 -0.82 -2.73 5.49
CA VAL A 35 -1.93 -3.10 6.36
C VAL A 35 -1.58 -4.41 7.05
N GLU A 36 -1.67 -4.44 8.37
CA GLU A 36 -1.55 -5.64 9.19
C GLU A 36 -2.92 -5.99 9.78
N SER A 37 -3.31 -7.26 9.79
CA SER A 37 -4.45 -7.74 10.56
C SER A 37 -4.00 -8.21 11.93
N THR A 38 -4.66 -7.73 12.99
CA THR A 38 -4.44 -8.16 14.37
C THR A 38 -5.52 -9.15 14.82
N GLY A 39 -6.19 -9.83 13.88
CA GLY A 39 -7.33 -10.71 14.11
C GLY A 39 -8.68 -9.98 14.03
N ASP A 40 -8.89 -9.01 14.92
CA ASP A 40 -10.18 -8.28 15.00
C ASP A 40 -10.23 -7.02 14.13
N MET A 41 -9.06 -6.46 13.81
CA MET A 41 -8.90 -5.16 13.19
C MET A 41 -7.77 -5.17 12.17
N PHE A 42 -7.81 -4.20 11.26
CA PHE A 42 -6.77 -3.94 10.28
C PHE A 42 -6.08 -2.62 10.62
N ILE A 43 -4.77 -2.67 10.87
CA ILE A 43 -3.93 -1.52 11.21
C ILE A 43 -3.27 -1.02 9.92
N ALA A 44 -3.52 0.22 9.53
CA ALA A 44 -2.88 0.83 8.38
C ALA A 44 -1.70 1.71 8.81
N THR A 45 -0.56 1.53 8.16
CA THR A 45 0.66 2.28 8.40
C THR A 45 1.14 2.88 7.07
N GLY A 46 1.50 4.16 7.08
CA GLY A 46 1.97 4.88 5.89
C GLY A 46 3.45 4.62 5.56
N PRO A 47 3.96 5.25 4.50
CA PRO A 47 5.31 4.98 4.00
C PRO A 47 6.43 5.40 4.95
N HIS A 48 6.14 6.30 5.90
CA HIS A 48 7.11 6.83 6.87
C HIS A 48 6.84 6.31 8.29
N SER A 49 6.21 5.14 8.42
CA SER A 49 5.85 4.49 9.69
C SER A 49 4.85 5.28 10.55
N GLU A 50 4.13 6.23 9.95
CA GLU A 50 3.04 6.92 10.60
C GLU A 50 1.78 6.04 10.68
N ALA A 51 1.09 6.08 11.81
CA ALA A 51 -0.16 5.37 11.99
C ALA A 51 -1.28 6.10 11.23
N LEU A 52 -1.94 5.40 10.30
CA LEU A 52 -3.09 5.92 9.54
C LEU A 52 -4.42 5.54 10.20
N GLY A 53 -4.41 4.55 11.11
CA GLY A 53 -5.54 4.18 11.95
C GLY A 53 -5.80 2.67 12.02
N SER A 54 -6.88 2.32 12.70
CA SER A 54 -7.40 0.95 12.83
C SER A 54 -8.78 0.86 12.21
N PHE A 55 -9.02 -0.16 11.39
CA PHE A 55 -10.22 -0.30 10.58
C PHE A 55 -10.85 -1.68 10.77
N GLY A 56 -12.18 -1.75 10.77
CA GLY A 56 -12.92 -3.03 10.85
C GLY A 56 -12.94 -3.83 9.55
N SER A 57 -12.26 -3.36 8.48
CA SER A 57 -12.14 -4.11 7.23
C SER A 57 -10.84 -3.79 6.49
N LEU A 58 -10.33 -4.79 5.76
CA LEU A 58 -9.15 -4.65 4.91
C LEU A 58 -9.32 -3.54 3.86
N ASN A 59 -10.50 -3.44 3.25
CA ASN A 59 -10.76 -2.42 2.22
C ASN A 59 -10.68 -1.00 2.78
N ALA A 60 -11.19 -0.76 3.99
CA ALA A 60 -11.09 0.55 4.64
C ALA A 60 -9.63 0.91 4.98
N ALA A 61 -8.85 -0.07 5.48
CA ALA A 61 -7.43 0.12 5.74
C ALA A 61 -6.62 0.40 4.47
N ARG A 62 -6.88 -0.35 3.38
CA ARG A 62 -6.23 -0.11 2.07
C ARG A 62 -6.55 1.26 1.51
N LEU A 63 -7.79 1.73 1.66
CA LEU A 63 -8.19 3.07 1.24
C LEU A 63 -7.47 4.16 2.04
N ALA A 64 -7.21 3.93 3.33
CA ALA A 64 -6.42 4.85 4.15
C ALA A 64 -4.98 4.96 3.65
N VAL A 65 -4.33 3.83 3.35
CA VAL A 65 -2.98 3.80 2.74
C VAL A 65 -2.95 4.54 1.41
N TYR A 66 -3.93 4.29 0.53
CA TYR A 66 -4.01 4.98 -0.76
C TYR A 66 -4.18 6.50 -0.65
N ARG A 67 -4.89 6.98 0.38
CA ARG A 67 -5.11 8.41 0.61
C ARG A 67 -3.93 9.11 1.29
N ALA A 68 -2.95 8.36 1.78
CA ALA A 68 -1.78 8.88 2.48
C ALA A 68 -0.56 9.09 1.56
N GLN A 69 -0.67 8.75 0.27
CA GLN A 69 0.36 9.01 -0.75
C GLN A 69 0.61 10.50 -1.00
#